data_AF-A0A4P1RBJ5-F1
#
_entry.id   AF-A0A4P1RBJ5-F1
#
_cell.length_a   1.000
_cell.length_b   1.000
_cell.length_c   1.000
_cell.angle_alpha   90.00
_cell.angle_beta   90.00
_cell.angle_gamma   90.00
#
_symmetry.space_group_name_H-M   'P 1'
#
loop_
_entity.id
_entity.type
_entity.pdbx_description
1 polymer ?
#
loop_
_entity_poly.entity_id
_entity_poly.type
_entity_poly.pdbx_seq_one_letter_code
_entity_poly.pdbx_strand_id
1 'polypeptide(L)'
;MNNDDMTGVKEEEEEEEEEEEEEEEEEEEEEEEEEEEEEEEEEEEEEEEEEEEEEEEEEEEEEEEEEEEEEEEEMGRAFVYVILGGGVGAGYAALEFVNRGLSNGQLCIISQEPVAPYERPALSKGFLLPQAPARLPSFHTCVGANEERLTPKWYKQHGIELILGTAVKSADVKRKTLLTATGETISYKILIVATGARALKLEEFGVTGSDAENVCYLRDIADANRLVDAMQSSPGGNAVVIGGGYIGMECAASLVINKINVTMVFPEPHCMARLLTPEIAAYYEEYYKSKGVDFIKGTVLQSLDFDSNGKVTAVNLRDGRKISVDMVVVGIGIRPNTGLFEGQLTLEKGGIKVNGKLQSSNSSVYAIGDVAAFPVKVFGEIRRLEHVDAARKSARHAVAAIMDGDKTGEFDYLPFFYSRVFTLSWQFYGDNVGEVVYYGDMSSGETFGAYWVSKGHLVGAFLEGGTKREYEAIAKTTRLRPEIEDLAELERHGLGFAVTVSQKPALVLPLVDVRTSDLLLEKPLFAWHATAGVILAASIAAFAYVYGRRRRRW
;
A
#
# COMPACT_ATOMS: atom_id res chain seq x y z
N MET A 1 -53.83 50.66 99.09
CA MET A 1 -54.14 49.34 98.51
C MET A 1 -54.69 49.62 97.13
N ASN A 2 -54.12 49.21 96.00
CA ASN A 2 -52.78 48.79 95.56
C ASN A 2 -52.95 48.55 94.04
N ASN A 3 -51.89 48.79 93.25
CA ASN A 3 -51.59 48.14 91.96
C ASN A 3 -52.47 48.53 90.76
N ASP A 4 -51.90 49.07 89.68
CA ASP A 4 -51.14 48.43 88.56
C ASP A 4 -52.09 48.33 87.37
N ASP A 5 -51.75 49.06 86.29
CA ASP A 5 -51.86 48.72 84.86
C ASP A 5 -52.14 49.97 84.02
N MET A 6 -51.07 50.57 83.49
CA MET A 6 -51.13 51.47 82.32
C MET A 6 -49.78 51.37 81.58
N THR A 7 -49.45 50.14 81.17
CA THR A 7 -48.40 49.79 80.21
C THR A 7 -49.02 49.04 79.02
N GLY A 8 -50.16 49.55 78.51
CA GLY A 8 -50.91 48.92 77.40
C GLY A 8 -51.51 49.91 76.41
N VAL A 9 -50.93 51.11 76.28
CA VAL A 9 -51.31 52.11 75.26
C VAL A 9 -50.04 52.66 74.59
N LYS A 10 -49.00 51.83 74.50
CA LYS A 10 -47.74 52.15 73.81
C LYS A 10 -47.22 51.03 72.92
N GLU A 11 -47.89 49.88 72.93
CA GLU A 11 -47.59 48.75 72.04
C GLU A 11 -48.55 48.72 70.83
N GLU A 12 -49.72 49.38 70.88
CA GLU A 12 -50.68 49.41 69.75
C GLU A 12 -50.41 50.54 68.72
N GLU A 13 -49.59 51.56 69.02
CA GLU A 13 -49.23 52.62 68.04
C GLU A 13 -47.90 52.34 67.31
N GLU A 14 -47.09 51.37 67.76
CA GLU A 14 -45.86 50.94 67.05
C GLU A 14 -46.14 49.75 66.08
N GLU A 15 -47.21 48.96 66.29
CA GLU A 15 -47.59 47.87 65.37
C GLU A 15 -48.34 48.37 64.11
N GLU A 16 -49.06 49.51 64.16
CA GLU A 16 -49.75 50.06 62.98
C GLU A 16 -48.80 50.84 62.03
N GLU A 17 -47.66 51.37 62.50
CA GLU A 17 -46.65 52.01 61.63
C GLU A 17 -45.72 50.99 60.95
N GLU A 18 -45.51 49.79 61.54
CA GLU A 18 -44.73 48.71 60.89
C GLU A 18 -45.54 47.97 59.81
N GLU A 19 -46.87 47.86 59.93
CA GLU A 19 -47.72 47.24 58.90
C GLU A 19 -47.91 48.14 57.65
N GLU A 20 -47.90 49.48 57.78
CA GLU A 20 -47.97 50.39 56.62
C GLU A 20 -46.64 50.49 55.84
N GLU A 21 -45.48 50.34 56.50
CA GLU A 21 -44.18 50.29 55.79
C GLU A 21 -43.95 48.95 55.06
N GLU A 22 -44.48 47.82 55.56
CA GLU A 22 -44.41 46.52 54.86
C GLU A 22 -45.32 46.46 53.61
N GLU A 23 -46.50 47.13 53.62
CA GLU A 23 -47.38 47.18 52.43
C GLU A 23 -46.82 48.09 51.31
N GLU A 24 -46.09 49.17 51.63
CA GLU A 24 -45.44 50.02 50.60
C GLU A 24 -44.21 49.33 49.98
N GLU A 25 -43.45 48.51 50.74
CA GLU A 25 -42.33 47.73 50.17
C GLU A 25 -42.82 46.58 49.26
N GLU A 26 -43.96 45.95 49.55
CA GLU A 26 -44.53 44.90 48.68
C GLU A 26 -45.07 45.47 47.35
N GLU A 27 -45.65 46.69 47.33
CA GLU A 27 -46.10 47.32 46.08
C GLU A 27 -44.93 47.78 45.18
N GLU A 28 -43.80 48.23 45.75
CA GLU A 28 -42.61 48.58 44.96
C GLU A 28 -41.92 47.34 44.37
N GLU A 29 -41.91 46.19 45.06
CA GLU A 29 -41.36 44.93 44.52
C GLU A 29 -42.23 44.36 43.39
N GLU A 30 -43.57 44.49 43.44
CA GLU A 30 -44.45 44.04 42.34
C GLU A 30 -44.30 44.90 41.06
N GLU A 31 -44.07 46.22 41.18
CA GLU A 31 -43.83 47.09 40.01
C GLU A 31 -42.46 46.82 39.35
N GLU A 32 -41.41 46.49 40.12
CA GLU A 32 -40.10 46.09 39.57
C GLU A 32 -40.16 44.73 38.85
N GLU A 33 -40.94 43.76 39.34
CA GLU A 33 -41.12 42.47 38.66
C GLU A 33 -41.88 42.60 37.32
N GLU A 34 -42.89 43.49 37.21
CA GLU A 34 -43.60 43.72 35.94
C GLU A 34 -42.72 44.41 34.88
N GLU A 35 -41.81 45.33 35.27
CA GLU A 35 -40.88 45.95 34.32
C GLU A 35 -39.80 44.98 33.81
N GLU A 36 -39.34 44.03 34.65
CA GLU A 36 -38.39 42.99 34.21
C GLU A 36 -39.03 41.98 33.24
N GLU A 37 -40.32 41.62 33.42
CA GLU A 37 -41.03 40.74 32.48
C GLU A 37 -41.24 41.37 31.09
N GLU A 38 -41.52 42.69 31.01
CA GLU A 38 -41.66 43.38 29.72
C GLU A 38 -40.33 43.51 28.96
N GLU A 39 -39.19 43.69 29.65
CA GLU A 39 -37.87 43.71 29.00
C GLU A 39 -37.45 42.33 28.48
N GLU A 40 -37.80 41.24 29.18
CA GLU A 40 -37.54 39.87 28.70
C GLU A 40 -38.36 39.52 27.44
N GLU A 41 -39.62 39.97 27.32
CA GLU A 41 -40.44 39.72 26.12
C GLU A 41 -39.91 40.49 24.89
N GLU A 42 -39.39 41.72 25.04
CA GLU A 42 -38.79 42.47 23.92
C GLU A 42 -37.47 41.84 23.44
N GLU A 43 -36.64 41.29 24.34
CA GLU A 43 -35.41 40.57 23.96
C GLU A 43 -35.73 39.25 23.21
N GLU A 44 -36.77 38.51 23.59
CA GLU A 44 -37.18 37.29 22.88
C GLU A 44 -37.70 37.58 21.45
N GLU A 45 -38.43 38.68 21.23
CA GLU A 45 -38.88 39.05 19.88
C GLU A 45 -37.73 39.48 18.95
N GLU A 46 -36.70 40.17 19.46
CA GLU A 46 -35.50 40.53 18.67
C GLU A 46 -34.66 39.29 18.31
N GLU A 47 -34.56 38.29 19.20
CA GLU A 47 -33.87 37.02 18.89
C GLU A 47 -34.61 36.21 17.81
N GLU A 48 -35.95 36.18 17.82
CA GLU A 48 -36.73 35.48 16.78
C GLU A 48 -36.57 36.13 15.38
N GLU A 49 -36.52 37.47 15.28
CA GLU A 49 -36.30 38.15 14.00
C GLU A 49 -34.88 37.92 13.44
N GLU A 50 -33.84 37.87 14.30
CA GLU A 50 -32.48 37.54 13.85
C GLU A 50 -32.37 36.08 13.37
N GLU A 51 -33.07 35.13 14.00
CA GLU A 51 -33.10 33.72 13.55
C GLU A 51 -33.78 33.58 12.17
N GLU A 52 -34.88 34.31 11.90
CA GLU A 52 -35.55 34.25 10.59
C GLU A 52 -34.68 34.85 9.45
N GLU A 53 -33.93 35.93 9.70
CA GLU A 53 -33.01 36.50 8.70
C GLU A 53 -31.83 35.56 8.41
N GLU A 54 -31.29 34.86 9.43
CA GLU A 54 -30.24 33.86 9.23
C GLU A 54 -30.75 32.65 8.42
N GLU A 55 -32.00 32.20 8.65
CA GLU A 55 -32.60 31.10 7.85
C GLU A 55 -32.80 31.48 6.37
N GLU A 56 -33.23 32.72 6.07
CA GLU A 56 -33.38 33.18 4.68
C GLU A 56 -32.03 33.30 3.95
N GLU A 57 -30.97 33.77 4.62
CA GLU A 57 -29.61 33.82 4.03
C GLU A 57 -29.05 32.41 3.78
N GLU A 58 -29.31 31.44 4.66
CA GLU A 58 -28.91 30.04 4.45
C GLU A 58 -29.64 29.40 3.26
N GLU A 59 -30.95 29.67 3.07
CA GLU A 59 -31.70 29.15 1.92
C GLU A 59 -31.21 29.72 0.58
N GLU A 60 -30.85 31.01 0.51
CA GLU A 60 -30.29 31.61 -0.71
C GLU A 60 -28.89 31.06 -1.04
N GLU A 61 -28.04 30.81 -0.04
CA GLU A 61 -26.72 30.17 -0.25
C GLU A 61 -26.87 28.71 -0.73
N GLU A 62 -27.85 27.95 -0.23
CA GLU A 62 -28.12 26.58 -0.68
C GLU A 62 -28.59 26.54 -2.15
N GLU A 63 -29.47 27.47 -2.57
CA GLU A 63 -29.93 27.55 -3.97
C GLU A 63 -28.79 27.90 -4.96
N GLU A 64 -27.87 28.81 -4.58
CA GLU A 64 -26.70 29.14 -5.41
C GLU A 64 -25.71 27.96 -5.51
N GLU A 65 -25.50 27.20 -4.42
CA GLU A 65 -24.65 26.00 -4.44
C GLU A 65 -25.25 24.90 -5.35
N GLU A 66 -26.57 24.68 -5.33
CA GLU A 66 -27.24 23.70 -6.19
C GLU A 66 -27.12 24.06 -7.68
N GLU A 67 -27.25 25.33 -8.06
CA GLU A 67 -27.08 25.77 -9.45
C GLU A 67 -25.63 25.61 -9.96
N GLU A 68 -24.62 25.88 -9.11
CA GLU A 68 -23.20 25.65 -9.46
C GLU A 68 -22.89 24.14 -9.61
N GLU A 69 -23.47 23.27 -8.77
CA GLU A 69 -23.31 21.82 -8.88
C GLU A 69 -23.91 21.27 -10.19
N GLU A 70 -25.10 21.73 -10.61
CA GLU A 70 -25.73 21.31 -11.85
C GLU A 70 -24.92 21.72 -13.11
N GLU A 71 -24.31 22.91 -13.12
CA GLU A 71 -23.47 23.36 -14.23
C GLU A 71 -22.12 22.60 -14.30
N GLU A 72 -21.53 22.20 -13.17
CA GLU A 72 -20.32 21.35 -13.14
C GLU A 72 -20.59 19.93 -13.66
N GLU A 73 -21.79 19.37 -13.44
CA GLU A 73 -22.15 18.03 -13.93
C GLU A 73 -22.21 17.93 -15.48
N GLU A 74 -22.54 19.01 -16.20
CA GLU A 74 -22.57 19.03 -17.67
C GLU A 74 -21.17 19.10 -18.32
N MET A 75 -20.14 19.56 -17.59
CA MET A 75 -18.77 19.78 -18.09
C MET A 75 -17.76 18.86 -17.39
N GLY A 76 -17.54 17.66 -17.96
CA GLY A 76 -16.64 16.65 -17.38
C GLY A 76 -15.32 17.18 -16.79
N ARG A 77 -15.07 16.83 -15.52
CA ARG A 77 -14.04 17.42 -14.65
C ARG A 77 -12.62 17.13 -15.16
N ALA A 78 -11.69 18.08 -14.96
CA ALA A 78 -10.36 18.03 -15.57
C ALA A 78 -9.23 18.39 -14.60
N PHE A 79 -8.22 17.53 -14.51
CA PHE A 79 -7.06 17.72 -13.63
C PHE A 79 -5.74 17.76 -14.40
N VAL A 80 -4.73 18.42 -13.82
CA VAL A 80 -3.37 18.35 -14.36
C VAL A 80 -2.81 16.94 -14.15
N TYR A 81 -2.97 16.42 -12.94
CA TYR A 81 -2.48 15.12 -12.53
C TYR A 81 -3.65 14.27 -12.05
N VAL A 82 -3.74 13.04 -12.54
CA VAL A 82 -4.63 12.02 -11.97
C VAL A 82 -3.80 10.83 -11.53
N ILE A 83 -4.02 10.37 -10.30
CA ILE A 83 -3.53 9.08 -9.82
C ILE A 83 -4.69 8.10 -9.79
N LEU A 84 -4.58 7.02 -10.57
CA LEU A 84 -5.57 5.96 -10.59
C LEU A 84 -5.18 4.82 -9.63
N GLY A 85 -5.93 4.70 -8.53
CA GLY A 85 -5.78 3.73 -7.46
C GLY A 85 -5.29 4.37 -6.15
N GLY A 86 -6.06 4.28 -5.06
CA GLY A 86 -5.74 4.88 -3.75
C GLY A 86 -4.84 4.04 -2.83
N GLY A 87 -3.84 3.33 -3.38
CA GLY A 87 -2.95 2.46 -2.60
C GLY A 87 -1.71 3.18 -2.04
N VAL A 88 -0.74 2.39 -1.54
CA VAL A 88 0.56 2.90 -1.05
C VAL A 88 1.24 3.81 -2.06
N GLY A 89 1.28 3.43 -3.35
CA GLY A 89 1.89 4.25 -4.39
C GLY A 89 1.25 5.64 -4.51
N ALA A 90 -0.06 5.75 -4.34
CA ALA A 90 -0.77 7.02 -4.45
C ALA A 90 -0.50 7.95 -3.28
N GLY A 91 -0.54 7.45 -2.04
CA GLY A 91 -0.21 8.28 -0.86
C GLY A 91 1.20 8.84 -0.92
N TYR A 92 2.19 8.02 -1.31
CA TYR A 92 3.57 8.48 -1.44
C TYR A 92 3.79 9.40 -2.66
N ALA A 93 3.00 9.24 -3.74
CA ALA A 93 3.03 10.16 -4.87
C ALA A 93 2.41 11.52 -4.50
N ALA A 94 1.29 11.53 -3.77
CA ALA A 94 0.64 12.75 -3.29
C ALA A 94 1.58 13.58 -2.40
N LEU A 95 2.24 12.93 -1.44
CA LEU A 95 3.25 13.59 -0.59
C LEU A 95 4.42 14.15 -1.41
N GLU A 96 4.90 13.40 -2.41
CA GLU A 96 5.98 13.89 -3.28
C GLU A 96 5.54 15.08 -4.15
N PHE A 97 4.30 15.10 -4.62
CA PHE A 97 3.75 16.25 -5.37
C PHE A 97 3.74 17.50 -4.49
N VAL A 98 3.22 17.39 -3.26
CA VAL A 98 3.21 18.49 -2.28
C VAL A 98 4.63 18.98 -1.99
N ASN A 99 5.56 18.06 -1.73
CA ASN A 99 6.98 18.40 -1.47
C ASN A 99 7.65 19.13 -2.65
N ARG A 100 7.07 19.05 -3.86
CA ARG A 100 7.57 19.68 -5.08
C ARG A 100 6.76 20.90 -5.52
N GLY A 101 5.86 21.39 -4.66
CA GLY A 101 5.08 22.60 -4.91
C GLY A 101 3.86 22.39 -5.80
N LEU A 102 3.12 21.29 -5.58
CA LEU A 102 1.78 21.12 -6.15
C LEU A 102 0.90 22.35 -5.85
N SER A 103 0.20 22.85 -6.86
CA SER A 103 -0.82 23.89 -6.65
C SER A 103 -2.19 23.26 -6.33
N ASN A 104 -3.00 23.93 -5.53
CA ASN A 104 -4.36 23.48 -5.18
C ASN A 104 -5.20 23.18 -6.43
N GLY A 105 -6.03 22.14 -6.36
CA GLY A 105 -6.93 21.73 -7.44
C GLY A 105 -6.26 20.99 -8.61
N GLN A 106 -4.92 20.81 -8.60
CA GLN A 106 -4.23 20.18 -9.74
C GLN A 106 -4.22 18.65 -9.73
N LEU A 107 -4.40 18.03 -8.56
CA LEU A 107 -4.26 16.59 -8.36
C LEU A 107 -5.58 15.97 -7.90
N CYS A 108 -6.00 14.94 -8.62
CA CYS A 108 -7.08 14.04 -8.23
C CYS A 108 -6.53 12.61 -8.02
N ILE A 109 -7.02 11.93 -6.99
CA ILE A 109 -6.79 10.50 -6.74
C ILE A 109 -8.13 9.78 -6.78
N ILE A 110 -8.25 8.83 -7.71
CA ILE A 110 -9.47 8.01 -7.84
C ILE A 110 -9.19 6.64 -7.24
N SER A 111 -9.99 6.22 -6.26
CA SER A 111 -9.83 4.97 -5.54
C SER A 111 -11.14 4.19 -5.49
N GLN A 112 -11.05 2.90 -5.81
CA GLN A 112 -12.16 1.98 -5.58
C GLN A 112 -12.41 1.71 -4.08
N GLU A 113 -11.37 1.80 -3.24
CA GLU A 113 -11.53 1.63 -1.79
C GLU A 113 -12.16 2.91 -1.19
N PRO A 114 -13.07 2.80 -0.20
CA PRO A 114 -13.79 3.94 0.39
C PRO A 114 -12.96 4.70 1.45
N VAL A 115 -11.64 4.52 1.47
CA VAL A 115 -10.73 5.10 2.46
C VAL A 115 -9.50 5.70 1.80
N ALA A 116 -8.94 6.73 2.41
CA ALA A 116 -7.69 7.34 1.97
C ALA A 116 -6.51 6.33 2.00
N PRO A 117 -5.44 6.56 1.20
CA PRO A 117 -4.29 5.67 1.13
C PRO A 117 -3.71 5.24 2.49
N TYR A 118 -3.34 3.95 2.60
CA TYR A 118 -2.85 3.36 3.83
C TYR A 118 -1.72 2.35 3.63
N GLU A 119 -1.00 2.04 4.71
CA GLU A 119 0.10 1.08 4.72
C GLU A 119 -0.43 -0.37 4.68
N ARG A 120 -0.68 -0.87 3.47
CA ARG A 120 -1.22 -2.22 3.21
C ARG A 120 -0.53 -3.36 3.98
N PRO A 121 0.80 -3.36 4.23
CA PRO A 121 1.43 -4.42 5.04
C PRO A 121 0.90 -4.56 6.47
N ALA A 122 0.16 -3.59 7.00
CA ALA A 122 -0.49 -3.68 8.31
C ALA A 122 -1.63 -4.71 8.34
N LEU A 123 -2.30 -4.95 7.19
CA LEU A 123 -3.52 -5.76 7.10
C LEU A 123 -3.32 -7.24 7.47
N SER A 124 -2.14 -7.81 7.24
CA SER A 124 -1.79 -9.18 7.62
C SER A 124 -1.05 -9.29 8.96
N LYS A 125 -0.78 -8.14 9.60
CA LYS A 125 0.04 -8.02 10.81
C LYS A 125 -0.77 -7.38 11.93
N GLY A 126 -0.48 -6.11 12.25
CA GLY A 126 -1.10 -5.40 13.37
C GLY A 126 -2.62 -5.35 13.31
N PHE A 127 -3.20 -5.38 12.11
CA PHE A 127 -4.66 -5.35 11.94
C PHE A 127 -5.36 -6.60 12.48
N LEU A 128 -4.71 -7.77 12.42
CA LEU A 128 -5.26 -9.06 12.80
C LEU A 128 -4.92 -9.46 14.25
N LEU A 129 -4.31 -8.59 15.04
CA LEU A 129 -3.97 -8.90 16.42
C LEU A 129 -5.23 -8.93 17.31
N PRO A 130 -5.28 -9.83 18.31
CA PRO A 130 -6.43 -9.92 19.23
C PRO A 130 -6.50 -8.74 20.22
N GLN A 131 -5.38 -8.05 20.46
CA GLN A 131 -5.27 -6.96 21.42
C GLN A 131 -4.63 -5.75 20.75
N ALA A 132 -5.19 -4.57 21.02
CA ALA A 132 -4.78 -3.29 20.44
C ALA A 132 -4.53 -3.37 18.92
N PRO A 133 -5.49 -3.91 18.13
CA PRO A 133 -5.27 -4.08 16.71
C PRO A 133 -5.13 -2.72 16.01
N ALA A 134 -4.28 -2.67 14.99
CA ALA A 134 -4.12 -1.48 14.16
C ALA A 134 -5.44 -1.18 13.43
N ARG A 135 -5.92 0.06 13.55
CA ARG A 135 -7.12 0.56 12.86
C ARG A 135 -6.81 1.90 12.20
N LEU A 136 -7.50 2.23 11.11
CA LEU A 136 -7.43 3.59 10.57
C LEU A 136 -7.99 4.55 11.63
N PRO A 137 -7.42 5.76 11.79
CA PRO A 137 -6.45 6.40 10.89
C PRO A 137 -4.97 6.07 11.17
N SER A 138 -4.65 5.21 12.14
CA SER A 138 -3.27 5.09 12.69
C SER A 138 -2.18 4.72 11.68
N PHE A 139 -2.54 3.98 10.63
CA PHE A 139 -1.65 3.47 9.59
C PHE A 139 -1.95 4.00 8.18
N HIS A 140 -2.60 5.16 8.06
CA HIS A 140 -2.57 5.88 6.79
C HIS A 140 -1.11 6.12 6.36
N THR A 141 -0.85 6.08 5.04
CA THR A 141 0.48 6.45 4.53
C THR A 141 0.82 7.86 5.02
N CYS A 142 2.07 8.23 5.30
CA CYS A 142 3.32 7.53 5.03
C CYS A 142 4.01 7.01 6.30
N VAL A 143 3.24 6.73 7.37
CA VAL A 143 3.81 6.34 8.68
C VAL A 143 4.65 5.06 8.62
N GLY A 144 4.42 4.19 7.63
CA GLY A 144 5.21 2.97 7.42
C GLY A 144 6.63 3.21 6.93
N ALA A 145 6.97 4.46 6.58
CA ALA A 145 8.34 4.94 6.35
C ALA A 145 8.80 5.94 7.43
N ASN A 146 8.07 6.07 8.55
CA ASN A 146 8.26 7.07 9.60
C ASN A 146 8.15 8.52 9.10
N GLU A 147 7.23 8.75 8.18
CA GLU A 147 6.90 10.08 7.68
C GLU A 147 5.52 10.52 8.21
N GLU A 148 5.07 11.72 7.80
CA GLU A 148 3.78 12.26 8.19
C GLU A 148 2.61 11.34 7.79
N ARG A 149 1.56 11.35 8.60
CA ARG A 149 0.31 10.64 8.36
C ARG A 149 -0.63 11.49 7.52
N LEU A 150 -0.95 11.01 6.32
CA LEU A 150 -1.84 11.66 5.36
C LEU A 150 -3.29 11.19 5.60
N THR A 151 -4.00 11.84 6.52
CA THR A 151 -5.44 11.60 6.76
C THR A 151 -6.29 12.27 5.67
N PRO A 152 -7.59 11.97 5.51
CA PRO A 152 -8.46 12.69 4.57
C PRO A 152 -8.36 14.22 4.70
N LYS A 153 -8.27 14.74 5.93
CA LYS A 153 -8.07 16.17 6.20
C LYS A 153 -6.79 16.72 5.56
N TRP A 154 -5.70 15.95 5.57
CA TRP A 154 -4.43 16.35 4.96
C TRP A 154 -4.59 16.57 3.44
N TYR A 155 -5.35 15.73 2.74
CA TYR A 155 -5.58 15.89 1.30
C TYR A 155 -6.42 17.15 1.00
N LYS A 156 -7.50 17.38 1.75
CA LYS A 156 -8.32 18.61 1.64
C LYS A 156 -7.48 19.87 1.85
N GLN A 157 -6.62 19.89 2.87
CA GLN A 157 -5.72 21.02 3.17
C GLN A 157 -4.71 21.35 2.07
N HIS A 158 -4.34 20.37 1.24
CA HIS A 158 -3.41 20.56 0.12
C HIS A 158 -4.14 20.72 -1.23
N GLY A 159 -5.46 20.90 -1.21
CA GLY A 159 -6.27 21.01 -2.43
C GLY A 159 -6.16 19.78 -3.32
N ILE A 160 -5.99 18.59 -2.72
CA ILE A 160 -5.97 17.32 -3.44
C ILE A 160 -7.33 16.68 -3.30
N GLU A 161 -7.91 16.35 -4.44
CA GLU A 161 -9.20 15.68 -4.45
C GLU A 161 -9.06 14.17 -4.29
N LEU A 162 -9.85 13.59 -3.39
CA LEU A 162 -9.95 12.15 -3.18
C LEU A 162 -11.34 11.65 -3.61
N ILE A 163 -11.43 11.07 -4.79
CA ILE A 163 -12.64 10.39 -5.27
C ILE A 163 -12.57 8.93 -4.77
N LEU A 164 -13.17 8.67 -3.61
CA LEU A 164 -13.16 7.37 -2.94
C LEU A 164 -14.37 6.51 -3.31
N GLY A 165 -14.31 5.20 -3.03
CA GLY A 165 -15.43 4.28 -3.28
C GLY A 165 -15.78 4.12 -4.78
N THR A 166 -14.93 4.60 -5.68
CA THR A 166 -15.26 4.80 -7.09
C THR A 166 -14.32 3.98 -7.97
N ALA A 167 -14.89 2.96 -8.63
CA ALA A 167 -14.18 2.20 -9.65
C ALA A 167 -14.12 2.98 -10.97
N VAL A 168 -13.03 2.86 -11.73
CA VAL A 168 -12.96 3.31 -13.13
C VAL A 168 -13.34 2.15 -14.05
N LYS A 169 -14.38 2.34 -14.87
CA LYS A 169 -14.91 1.33 -15.80
C LYS A 169 -14.09 1.25 -17.08
N SER A 170 -13.61 2.39 -17.58
CA SER A 170 -12.79 2.42 -18.80
C SER A 170 -11.80 3.59 -18.79
N ALA A 171 -10.70 3.42 -19.50
CA ALA A 171 -9.70 4.44 -19.73
C ALA A 171 -9.50 4.62 -21.24
N ASP A 172 -9.46 5.86 -21.73
CA ASP A 172 -9.01 6.18 -23.08
C ASP A 172 -7.68 6.94 -22.98
N VAL A 173 -6.58 6.25 -23.22
CA VAL A 173 -5.23 6.80 -23.15
C VAL A 173 -4.98 7.86 -24.23
N LYS A 174 -5.66 7.75 -25.38
CA LYS A 174 -5.48 8.68 -26.50
C LYS A 174 -6.23 9.99 -26.24
N ARG A 175 -7.47 9.91 -25.75
CA ARG A 175 -8.30 11.06 -25.36
C ARG A 175 -7.94 11.62 -23.99
N LYS A 176 -7.16 10.88 -23.20
CA LYS A 176 -6.75 11.20 -21.82
C LYS A 176 -7.93 11.37 -20.87
N THR A 177 -8.84 10.40 -20.92
CA THR A 177 -10.07 10.40 -20.11
C THR A 177 -10.24 9.08 -19.37
N LEU A 178 -10.85 9.14 -18.18
CA LEU A 178 -11.29 8.00 -17.39
C LEU A 178 -12.81 8.10 -17.20
N LEU A 179 -13.52 7.00 -17.43
CA LEU A 179 -14.95 6.89 -17.15
C LEU A 179 -15.15 6.14 -15.83
N THR A 180 -15.72 6.80 -14.84
CA THR A 180 -15.98 6.21 -13.53
C THR A 180 -17.18 5.27 -13.58
N ALA A 181 -17.40 4.54 -12.48
CA ALA A 181 -18.55 3.66 -12.33
C ALA A 181 -19.86 4.43 -12.17
N THR A 182 -19.81 5.66 -11.65
CA THR A 182 -20.95 6.56 -11.48
C THR A 182 -21.40 7.21 -12.80
N GLY A 183 -20.53 7.22 -13.82
CA GLY A 183 -20.85 7.77 -15.15
C GLY A 183 -20.07 9.04 -15.49
N GLU A 184 -19.43 9.64 -14.48
CA GLU A 184 -18.55 10.80 -14.60
C GLU A 184 -17.34 10.51 -15.52
N THR A 185 -16.99 11.48 -16.35
CA THR A 185 -15.77 11.43 -17.18
C THR A 185 -14.74 12.43 -16.68
N ILE A 186 -13.59 11.92 -16.24
CA ILE A 186 -12.49 12.72 -15.70
C ILE A 186 -11.35 12.79 -16.73
N SER A 187 -10.98 14.01 -17.11
CA SER A 187 -9.88 14.30 -18.05
C SER A 187 -8.57 14.58 -17.32
N TYR A 188 -7.43 14.23 -17.93
CA TYR A 188 -6.10 14.47 -17.34
C TYR A 188 -5.06 14.99 -18.32
N LYS A 189 -4.08 15.77 -17.82
CA LYS A 189 -2.85 16.03 -18.59
C LYS A 189 -1.83 14.89 -18.46
N ILE A 190 -1.64 14.40 -17.23
CA ILE A 190 -0.76 13.28 -16.85
C ILE A 190 -1.53 12.29 -15.97
N LEU A 191 -1.39 10.99 -16.26
CA LEU A 191 -1.94 9.90 -15.47
C LEU A 191 -0.81 9.08 -14.83
N ILE A 192 -0.92 8.83 -13.52
CA ILE A 192 -0.12 7.83 -12.81
C ILE A 192 -1.01 6.61 -12.52
N VAL A 193 -0.71 5.48 -13.16
CA VAL A 193 -1.38 4.21 -12.90
C VAL A 193 -0.78 3.56 -11.66
N ALA A 194 -1.55 3.57 -10.56
CA ALA A 194 -1.21 3.01 -9.26
C ALA A 194 -2.23 1.95 -8.80
N THR A 195 -2.88 1.27 -9.75
CA THR A 195 -3.98 0.31 -9.51
C THR A 195 -3.54 -0.98 -8.80
N GLY A 196 -2.24 -1.18 -8.62
CA GLY A 196 -1.68 -2.33 -7.90
C GLY A 196 -2.09 -3.68 -8.50
N ALA A 197 -2.45 -4.61 -7.63
CA ALA A 197 -2.85 -5.96 -8.00
C ALA A 197 -4.07 -6.40 -7.18
N ARG A 198 -4.79 -7.39 -7.69
CA ARG A 198 -5.87 -8.09 -6.96
C ARG A 198 -5.43 -9.48 -6.53
N ALA A 199 -6.02 -10.01 -5.47
CA ALA A 199 -5.85 -11.43 -5.13
C ALA A 199 -6.35 -12.32 -6.27
N LEU A 200 -5.63 -13.41 -6.55
CA LEU A 200 -6.12 -14.48 -7.40
C LEU A 200 -7.25 -15.21 -6.68
N LYS A 201 -8.32 -15.49 -7.41
CA LYS A 201 -9.53 -16.09 -6.86
C LYS A 201 -9.63 -17.58 -7.21
N LEU A 202 -10.30 -18.36 -6.36
CA LEU A 202 -10.42 -19.82 -6.49
C LEU A 202 -11.11 -20.25 -7.80
N GLU A 203 -12.09 -19.49 -8.28
CA GLU A 203 -12.81 -19.74 -9.53
C GLU A 203 -11.88 -19.71 -10.75
N GLU A 204 -10.78 -18.95 -10.68
CA GLU A 204 -9.76 -18.89 -11.73
C GLU A 204 -8.99 -20.21 -11.89
N PHE A 205 -9.11 -21.09 -10.89
CA PHE A 205 -8.54 -22.44 -10.87
C PHE A 205 -9.63 -23.53 -10.94
N GLY A 206 -10.88 -23.15 -11.24
CA GLY A 206 -12.00 -24.09 -11.35
C GLY A 206 -12.55 -24.59 -10.01
N VAL A 207 -12.26 -23.90 -8.90
CA VAL A 207 -12.79 -24.22 -7.58
C VAL A 207 -13.93 -23.26 -7.24
N THR A 208 -15.12 -23.80 -6.98
CA THR A 208 -16.33 -23.03 -6.63
C THR A 208 -16.36 -22.64 -5.14
N GLY A 209 -17.07 -21.57 -4.81
CA GLY A 209 -17.29 -21.11 -3.43
C GLY A 209 -16.22 -20.15 -2.91
N SER A 210 -15.71 -19.30 -3.80
CA SER A 210 -14.77 -18.22 -3.51
C SER A 210 -15.38 -17.10 -2.67
N ASP A 211 -16.70 -16.95 -2.74
CA ASP A 211 -17.54 -15.98 -2.04
C ASP A 211 -18.31 -16.60 -0.86
N ALA A 212 -18.05 -17.87 -0.54
CA ALA A 212 -18.72 -18.56 0.56
C ALA A 212 -18.37 -17.95 1.92
N GLU A 213 -19.29 -18.11 2.88
CA GLU A 213 -19.07 -17.63 4.24
C GLU A 213 -17.84 -18.34 4.85
N ASN A 214 -16.99 -17.54 5.51
CA ASN A 214 -15.68 -17.92 6.06
C ASN A 214 -14.64 -18.42 5.05
N VAL A 215 -14.80 -18.14 3.74
CA VAL A 215 -13.71 -18.21 2.75
C VAL A 215 -13.14 -16.81 2.54
N CYS A 216 -12.01 -16.54 3.18
CA CYS A 216 -11.41 -15.21 3.27
C CYS A 216 -10.22 -15.06 2.32
N TYR A 217 -10.12 -13.88 1.72
CA TYR A 217 -8.90 -13.39 1.08
C TYR A 217 -8.30 -12.27 1.93
N LEU A 218 -7.09 -11.83 1.59
CA LEU A 218 -6.49 -10.67 2.23
C LEU A 218 -5.72 -9.79 1.24
N ARG A 219 -6.39 -8.77 0.70
CA ARG A 219 -5.76 -7.75 -0.14
C ARG A 219 -6.05 -6.33 0.32
N ASP A 220 -7.29 -6.02 0.62
CA ASP A 220 -7.75 -4.68 1.01
C ASP A 220 -8.35 -4.65 2.42
N ILE A 221 -8.80 -3.48 2.87
CA ILE A 221 -9.33 -3.31 4.22
C ILE A 221 -10.65 -4.07 4.42
N ALA A 222 -11.46 -4.24 3.36
CA ALA A 222 -12.70 -4.99 3.41
C ALA A 222 -12.43 -6.49 3.59
N ASP A 223 -11.46 -7.03 2.85
CA ASP A 223 -10.92 -8.37 3.07
C ASP A 223 -10.42 -8.56 4.50
N ALA A 224 -9.68 -7.59 5.04
CA ALA A 224 -9.14 -7.66 6.39
C ALA A 224 -10.25 -7.67 7.45
N ASN A 225 -11.29 -6.86 7.30
CA ASN A 225 -12.47 -6.88 8.16
C ASN A 225 -13.17 -8.25 8.11
N ARG A 226 -13.43 -8.78 6.90
CA ARG A 226 -14.03 -10.11 6.74
C ARG A 226 -13.22 -11.21 7.43
N LEU A 227 -11.89 -11.14 7.36
CA LEU A 227 -11.04 -12.09 8.05
C LEU A 227 -11.14 -11.95 9.57
N VAL A 228 -11.18 -10.72 10.11
CA VAL A 228 -11.40 -10.48 11.54
C VAL A 228 -12.75 -11.04 12.00
N ASP A 229 -13.83 -10.79 11.25
CA ASP A 229 -15.16 -11.29 11.57
C ASP A 229 -15.20 -12.83 11.57
N ALA A 230 -14.58 -13.45 10.57
CA ALA A 230 -14.48 -14.91 10.48
C ALA A 230 -13.67 -15.49 11.65
N MET A 231 -12.58 -14.84 12.08
CA MET A 231 -11.80 -15.24 13.26
C MET A 231 -12.61 -15.12 14.55
N GLN A 232 -13.38 -14.04 14.71
CA GLN A 232 -14.21 -13.81 15.89
C GLN A 232 -15.40 -14.78 15.97
N SER A 233 -15.95 -15.20 14.82
CA SER A 233 -17.02 -16.19 14.74
C SER A 233 -16.58 -17.62 15.06
N SER A 234 -15.26 -17.88 15.07
CA SER A 234 -14.69 -19.23 15.18
C SER A 234 -13.62 -19.34 16.29
N PRO A 235 -13.89 -18.92 17.53
CA PRO A 235 -12.89 -18.92 18.60
C PRO A 235 -12.47 -20.36 18.94
N GLY A 236 -11.17 -20.64 18.89
CA GLY A 236 -10.65 -21.99 19.09
C GLY A 236 -10.96 -22.98 17.95
N GLY A 237 -11.51 -22.48 16.84
CA GLY A 237 -11.85 -23.27 15.65
C GLY A 237 -10.64 -23.69 14.82
N ASN A 238 -10.90 -24.23 13.64
CA ASN A 238 -9.92 -24.78 12.72
C ASN A 238 -9.90 -23.97 11.42
N ALA A 239 -8.73 -23.45 11.07
CA ALA A 239 -8.49 -22.75 9.83
C ALA A 239 -7.57 -23.56 8.90
N VAL A 240 -7.92 -23.58 7.61
CA VAL A 240 -6.97 -23.98 6.56
C VAL A 240 -6.50 -22.75 5.79
N VAL A 241 -5.19 -22.57 5.70
CA VAL A 241 -4.57 -21.54 4.87
C VAL A 241 -4.10 -22.18 3.57
N ILE A 242 -4.65 -21.74 2.44
CA ILE A 242 -4.27 -22.19 1.09
C ILE A 242 -3.23 -21.23 0.52
N GLY A 243 -1.97 -21.69 0.43
CA GLY A 243 -0.84 -20.95 -0.12
C GLY A 243 0.33 -20.81 0.87
N GLY A 244 1.53 -21.15 0.39
CA GLY A 244 2.78 -21.13 1.18
C GLY A 244 3.59 -19.85 1.03
N GLY A 245 3.03 -18.78 0.45
CA GLY A 245 3.69 -17.48 0.31
C GLY A 245 3.66 -16.64 1.59
N TYR A 246 4.24 -15.43 1.55
CA TYR A 246 4.38 -14.60 2.76
C TYR A 246 3.03 -14.18 3.35
N ILE A 247 2.02 -13.91 2.52
CA ILE A 247 0.65 -13.62 2.99
C ILE A 247 0.08 -14.84 3.74
N GLY A 248 0.22 -16.04 3.18
CA GLY A 248 -0.23 -17.27 3.84
C GLY A 248 0.47 -17.47 5.19
N MET A 249 1.79 -17.29 5.24
CA MET A 249 2.59 -17.39 6.46
C MET A 249 2.19 -16.32 7.50
N GLU A 250 1.99 -15.07 7.10
CA GLU A 250 1.58 -13.98 8.00
C GLU A 250 0.16 -14.20 8.54
N CYS A 251 -0.80 -14.61 7.69
CA CYS A 251 -2.15 -14.94 8.14
C CYS A 251 -2.17 -16.14 9.08
N ALA A 252 -1.40 -17.20 8.78
CA ALA A 252 -1.26 -18.35 9.66
C ALA A 252 -0.72 -17.95 11.04
N ALA A 253 0.29 -17.07 11.10
CA ALA A 253 0.80 -16.57 12.38
C ALA A 253 -0.27 -15.78 13.15
N SER A 254 -1.00 -14.90 12.47
CA SER A 254 -2.09 -14.13 13.07
C SER A 254 -3.22 -15.01 13.60
N LEU A 255 -3.62 -16.05 12.86
CA LEU A 255 -4.60 -17.06 13.30
C LEU A 255 -4.15 -17.79 14.57
N VAL A 256 -2.90 -18.24 14.62
CA VAL A 256 -2.31 -18.88 15.81
C VAL A 256 -2.32 -17.93 17.02
N ILE A 257 -1.94 -16.66 16.83
CA ILE A 257 -1.97 -15.65 17.89
C ILE A 257 -3.40 -15.44 18.42
N ASN A 258 -4.41 -15.58 17.56
CA ASN A 258 -5.82 -15.55 17.93
C ASN A 258 -6.36 -16.90 18.44
N LYS A 259 -5.47 -17.86 18.73
CA LYS A 259 -5.80 -19.18 19.30
C LYS A 259 -6.68 -20.04 18.38
N ILE A 260 -6.54 -19.89 17.05
CA ILE A 260 -7.18 -20.74 16.06
C ILE A 260 -6.19 -21.84 15.63
N ASN A 261 -6.65 -23.08 15.48
CA ASN A 261 -5.83 -24.19 15.01
C ASN A 261 -5.59 -24.03 13.51
N VAL A 262 -4.34 -24.15 13.04
CA VAL A 262 -4.00 -23.84 11.65
C VAL A 262 -3.37 -25.02 10.93
N THR A 263 -3.89 -25.33 9.75
CA THR A 263 -3.22 -26.17 8.76
C THR A 263 -2.90 -25.33 7.51
N MET A 264 -1.64 -25.31 7.10
CA MET A 264 -1.21 -24.68 5.84
C MET A 264 -1.11 -25.72 4.73
N VAL A 265 -1.69 -25.42 3.57
CA VAL A 265 -1.68 -26.29 2.38
C VAL A 265 -1.05 -25.56 1.20
N PHE A 266 -0.07 -26.16 0.55
CA PHE A 266 0.53 -25.60 -0.67
C PHE A 266 1.22 -26.64 -1.57
N PRO A 267 1.33 -26.37 -2.89
CA PRO A 267 1.90 -27.33 -3.83
C PRO A 267 3.43 -27.41 -3.78
N GLU A 268 4.10 -26.35 -3.34
CA GLU A 268 5.55 -26.27 -3.33
C GLU A 268 6.20 -27.22 -2.29
N PRO A 269 7.47 -27.62 -2.49
CA PRO A 269 8.18 -28.49 -1.55
C PRO A 269 8.47 -27.83 -0.19
N HIS A 270 8.46 -26.49 -0.14
CA HIS A 270 8.64 -25.71 1.08
C HIS A 270 7.94 -24.35 0.97
N CYS A 271 7.72 -23.69 2.10
CA CYS A 271 7.15 -22.34 2.13
C CYS A 271 8.07 -21.32 1.42
N MET A 272 7.48 -20.24 0.92
CA MET A 272 8.16 -19.11 0.28
C MET A 272 9.12 -19.52 -0.86
N ALA A 273 8.76 -20.55 -1.62
CA ALA A 273 9.65 -21.18 -2.61
C ALA A 273 10.16 -20.28 -3.75
N ARG A 274 9.59 -19.08 -3.91
CA ARG A 274 10.10 -18.07 -4.87
C ARG A 274 11.27 -17.27 -4.33
N LEU A 275 11.50 -17.27 -3.01
CA LEU A 275 12.51 -16.46 -2.34
C LEU A 275 13.45 -17.31 -1.49
N LEU A 276 12.90 -18.07 -0.54
CA LEU A 276 13.69 -18.81 0.45
C LEU A 276 14.32 -20.05 -0.18
N THR A 277 15.47 -20.43 0.36
CA THR A 277 16.07 -21.74 0.08
C THR A 277 15.40 -22.83 0.93
N PRO A 278 15.56 -24.12 0.59
CA PRO A 278 15.06 -25.21 1.41
C PRO A 278 15.52 -25.14 2.87
N GLU A 279 16.79 -24.78 3.11
CA GLU A 279 17.36 -24.67 4.45
C GLU A 279 16.72 -23.54 5.27
N ILE A 280 16.56 -22.36 4.68
CA ILE A 280 15.91 -21.23 5.36
C ILE A 280 14.41 -21.52 5.57
N ALA A 281 13.74 -22.11 4.58
CA ALA A 281 12.33 -22.47 4.71
C ALA A 281 12.10 -23.53 5.78
N ALA A 282 13.00 -24.51 5.93
CA ALA A 282 12.93 -25.52 6.98
C ALA A 282 12.97 -24.90 8.39
N TYR A 283 13.79 -23.86 8.59
CA TYR A 283 13.80 -23.10 9.85
C TYR A 283 12.42 -22.50 10.17
N TYR A 284 11.79 -21.80 9.21
CA TYR A 284 10.46 -21.23 9.43
C TYR A 284 9.37 -22.30 9.60
N GLU A 285 9.39 -23.37 8.80
CA GLU A 285 8.44 -24.46 8.95
C GLU A 285 8.54 -25.12 10.33
N GLU A 286 9.75 -25.35 10.84
CA GLU A 286 9.95 -25.91 12.18
C GLU A 286 9.50 -24.93 13.27
N TYR A 287 9.81 -23.64 13.12
CA TYR A 287 9.32 -22.62 14.03
C TYR A 287 7.78 -22.58 14.06
N TYR A 288 7.12 -22.61 12.90
CA TYR A 288 5.66 -22.61 12.81
C TYR A 288 5.03 -23.87 13.42
N LYS A 289 5.63 -25.06 13.18
CA LYS A 289 5.21 -26.30 13.84
C LYS A 289 5.32 -26.21 15.36
N SER A 290 6.40 -25.59 15.88
CA SER A 290 6.56 -25.35 17.32
C SER A 290 5.47 -24.44 17.91
N LYS A 291 4.77 -23.67 17.06
CA LYS A 291 3.61 -22.85 17.41
C LYS A 291 2.26 -23.55 17.16
N GLY A 292 2.27 -24.82 16.74
CA GLY A 292 1.08 -25.62 16.51
C GLY A 292 0.51 -25.56 15.09
N VAL A 293 1.29 -25.10 14.10
CA VAL A 293 0.86 -25.10 12.69
C VAL A 293 1.20 -26.42 12.01
N ASP A 294 0.21 -27.05 11.41
CA ASP A 294 0.40 -28.24 10.57
C ASP A 294 0.67 -27.84 9.12
N PHE A 295 1.59 -28.57 8.46
CA PHE A 295 1.94 -28.34 7.06
C PHE A 295 1.57 -29.52 6.17
N ILE A 296 0.84 -29.22 5.10
CA ILE A 296 0.44 -30.15 4.05
C ILE A 296 1.02 -29.67 2.72
N LYS A 297 2.18 -30.22 2.37
CA LYS A 297 2.95 -29.84 1.18
C LYS A 297 2.68 -30.77 -0.01
N GLY A 298 2.97 -30.31 -1.22
CA GLY A 298 2.90 -31.14 -2.44
C GLY A 298 1.48 -31.41 -2.97
N THR A 299 0.47 -30.69 -2.47
CA THR A 299 -0.93 -30.86 -2.88
C THR A 299 -1.63 -29.52 -2.98
N VAL A 300 -2.85 -29.51 -3.52
CA VAL A 300 -3.66 -28.30 -3.75
C VAL A 300 -5.09 -28.54 -3.30
N LEU A 301 -5.79 -27.44 -3.00
CA LEU A 301 -7.25 -27.43 -2.87
C LEU A 301 -7.89 -27.93 -4.16
N GLN A 302 -8.84 -28.86 -4.05
CA GLN A 302 -9.63 -29.39 -5.15
C GLN A 302 -11.07 -28.89 -5.11
N SER A 303 -11.69 -28.90 -3.92
CA SER A 303 -13.06 -28.41 -3.72
C SER A 303 -13.30 -28.08 -2.26
N LEU A 304 -14.39 -27.36 -2.00
CA LEU A 304 -14.88 -27.01 -0.67
C LEU A 304 -16.24 -27.65 -0.44
N ASP A 305 -16.52 -28.04 0.79
CA ASP A 305 -17.84 -28.46 1.24
C ASP A 305 -18.48 -27.34 2.07
N PHE A 306 -19.80 -27.23 2.01
CA PHE A 306 -20.57 -26.17 2.68
C PHE A 306 -21.73 -26.75 3.48
N ASP A 307 -22.16 -26.05 4.53
CA ASP A 307 -23.43 -26.33 5.20
C ASP A 307 -24.63 -25.75 4.43
N SER A 308 -25.83 -25.90 4.98
CA SER A 308 -27.07 -25.39 4.37
C SER A 308 -27.14 -23.86 4.28
N ASN A 309 -26.33 -23.14 5.06
CA ASN A 309 -26.28 -21.68 5.09
C ASN A 309 -25.20 -21.14 4.15
N GLY A 310 -24.40 -22.02 3.52
CA GLY A 310 -23.32 -21.63 2.62
C GLY A 310 -21.98 -21.39 3.32
N LYS A 311 -21.85 -21.74 4.61
CA LYS A 311 -20.59 -21.66 5.35
C LYS A 311 -19.69 -22.85 5.03
N VAL A 312 -18.41 -22.58 4.84
CA VAL A 312 -17.41 -23.64 4.59
C VAL A 312 -17.31 -24.59 5.79
N THR A 313 -17.30 -25.90 5.52
CA THR A 313 -17.21 -26.95 6.55
C THR A 313 -16.05 -27.92 6.32
N ALA A 314 -15.56 -28.04 5.08
CA ALA A 314 -14.39 -28.85 4.79
C ALA A 314 -13.62 -28.39 3.55
N VAL A 315 -12.32 -28.68 3.56
CA VAL A 315 -11.41 -28.59 2.42
C VAL A 315 -11.12 -29.99 1.91
N ASN A 316 -11.31 -30.20 0.60
CA ASN A 316 -10.94 -31.42 -0.10
C ASN A 316 -9.68 -31.18 -0.92
N LEU A 317 -8.65 -32.00 -0.68
CA LEU A 317 -7.35 -31.90 -1.33
C LEU A 317 -7.21 -32.90 -2.47
N ARG A 318 -6.40 -32.54 -3.47
CA ARG A 318 -6.18 -33.38 -4.66
C ARG A 318 -5.58 -34.75 -4.38
N ASP A 319 -4.92 -34.92 -3.24
CA ASP A 319 -4.34 -36.20 -2.80
C ASP A 319 -5.33 -37.09 -2.02
N GLY A 320 -6.61 -36.68 -1.96
CA GLY A 320 -7.69 -37.44 -1.34
C GLY A 320 -7.94 -37.12 0.14
N ARG A 321 -7.14 -36.24 0.76
CA ARG A 321 -7.41 -35.79 2.12
C ARG A 321 -8.63 -34.87 2.16
N LYS A 322 -9.46 -35.06 3.18
CA LYS A 322 -10.55 -34.15 3.56
C LYS A 322 -10.27 -33.63 4.96
N ILE A 323 -10.35 -32.32 5.14
CA ILE A 323 -10.03 -31.62 6.39
C ILE A 323 -11.25 -30.81 6.79
N SER A 324 -11.85 -31.09 7.94
CA SER A 324 -12.93 -30.26 8.48
C SER A 324 -12.39 -28.90 8.93
N VAL A 325 -13.10 -27.83 8.61
CA VAL A 325 -12.68 -26.46 8.88
C VAL A 325 -13.86 -25.59 9.26
N ASP A 326 -13.58 -24.55 10.04
CA ASP A 326 -14.52 -23.47 10.36
C ASP A 326 -14.27 -22.23 9.48
N MET A 327 -13.06 -22.13 8.91
CA MET A 327 -12.67 -21.07 7.98
C MET A 327 -11.53 -21.48 7.03
N VAL A 328 -11.44 -20.77 5.91
CA VAL A 328 -10.38 -20.91 4.92
C VAL A 328 -9.79 -19.54 4.61
N VAL A 329 -8.46 -19.42 4.62
CA VAL A 329 -7.75 -18.22 4.14
C VAL A 329 -7.02 -18.54 2.85
N VAL A 330 -7.27 -17.76 1.80
CA VAL A 330 -6.71 -18.00 0.46
C VAL A 330 -5.63 -16.96 0.15
N GLY A 331 -4.39 -17.44 0.00
CA GLY A 331 -3.19 -16.65 -0.28
C GLY A 331 -2.37 -17.23 -1.43
N ILE A 332 -3.01 -17.43 -2.59
CA ILE A 332 -2.43 -18.13 -3.76
C ILE A 332 -1.75 -17.21 -4.79
N GLY A 333 -1.47 -15.96 -4.41
CA GLY A 333 -0.83 -14.96 -5.25
C GLY A 333 -1.79 -13.89 -5.76
N ILE A 334 -1.25 -12.98 -6.58
CA ILE A 334 -1.95 -11.80 -7.06
C ILE A 334 -1.82 -11.65 -8.58
N ARG A 335 -2.70 -10.86 -9.18
CA ARG A 335 -2.63 -10.42 -10.58
C ARG A 335 -2.62 -8.89 -10.66
N PRO A 336 -1.68 -8.27 -11.40
CA PRO A 336 -1.68 -6.84 -11.66
C PRO A 336 -2.95 -6.35 -12.34
N ASN A 337 -3.48 -5.21 -11.89
CA ASN A 337 -4.70 -4.61 -12.40
C ASN A 337 -4.40 -3.77 -13.66
N THR A 338 -4.06 -4.44 -14.76
CA THR A 338 -3.66 -3.81 -16.04
C THR A 338 -4.78 -3.74 -17.08
N GLY A 339 -5.93 -4.38 -16.82
CA GLY A 339 -7.00 -4.59 -17.80
C GLY A 339 -7.53 -3.33 -18.48
N LEU A 340 -7.57 -2.19 -17.78
CA LEU A 340 -8.00 -0.90 -18.35
C LEU A 340 -7.08 -0.40 -19.48
N PHE A 341 -5.84 -0.89 -19.56
CA PHE A 341 -4.81 -0.41 -20.46
C PHE A 341 -4.35 -1.44 -21.49
N GLU A 342 -4.95 -2.63 -21.48
CA GLU A 342 -4.70 -3.67 -22.48
C GLU A 342 -5.04 -3.17 -23.89
N GLY A 343 -4.13 -3.37 -24.84
CA GLY A 343 -4.25 -2.86 -26.21
C GLY A 343 -3.97 -1.36 -26.39
N GLN A 344 -3.80 -0.61 -25.30
CA GLN A 344 -3.48 0.83 -25.33
C GLN A 344 -2.03 1.13 -24.91
N LEU A 345 -1.48 0.35 -23.98
CA LEU A 345 -0.10 0.44 -23.51
C LEU A 345 0.68 -0.85 -23.78
N THR A 346 2.01 -0.72 -23.84
CA THR A 346 2.88 -1.91 -23.92
C THR A 346 2.91 -2.64 -22.59
N LEU A 347 2.60 -3.93 -22.60
CA LEU A 347 2.69 -4.79 -21.42
C LEU A 347 3.92 -5.72 -21.53
N GLU A 348 4.58 -5.96 -20.40
CA GLU A 348 5.70 -6.90 -20.30
C GLU A 348 5.72 -7.52 -18.90
N LYS A 349 6.08 -8.81 -18.78
CA LYS A 349 6.13 -9.54 -17.49
C LYS A 349 4.82 -9.44 -16.66
N GLY A 350 3.68 -9.31 -17.35
CA GLY A 350 2.35 -9.18 -16.74
C GLY A 350 2.04 -7.79 -16.14
N GLY A 351 2.89 -6.79 -16.37
CA GLY A 351 2.68 -5.40 -15.94
C GLY A 351 2.73 -4.41 -17.10
N ILE A 352 2.45 -3.14 -16.83
CA ILE A 352 2.65 -2.02 -17.75
C ILE A 352 4.15 -1.78 -17.87
N LYS A 353 4.70 -1.92 -19.07
CA LYS A 353 6.11 -1.67 -19.34
C LYS A 353 6.39 -0.18 -19.24
N VAL A 354 7.40 0.18 -18.46
CA VAL A 354 7.88 1.55 -18.31
C VAL A 354 9.38 1.66 -18.55
N ASN A 355 9.85 2.86 -18.86
CA ASN A 355 11.28 3.19 -18.89
C ASN A 355 11.81 3.47 -17.46
N GLY A 356 13.09 3.82 -17.30
CA GLY A 356 13.63 4.12 -15.97
C GLY A 356 13.23 5.50 -15.43
N LYS A 357 12.42 6.30 -16.14
CA LYS A 357 11.65 7.42 -15.55
C LYS A 357 10.24 6.99 -15.14
N LEU A 358 9.91 5.70 -15.23
CA LEU A 358 8.60 5.11 -14.96
C LEU A 358 7.48 5.57 -15.89
N GLN A 359 7.85 6.14 -17.04
CA GLN A 359 6.94 6.52 -18.11
C GLN A 359 6.64 5.30 -19.00
N SER A 360 5.37 5.11 -19.34
CA SER A 360 4.91 4.03 -20.21
C SER A 360 5.20 4.28 -21.70
N SER A 361 4.63 3.47 -22.59
CA SER A 361 4.69 3.72 -24.04
C SER A 361 3.92 4.98 -24.50
N ASN A 362 3.12 5.60 -23.61
CA ASN A 362 2.51 6.91 -23.84
C ASN A 362 3.18 7.96 -22.93
N SER A 363 3.55 9.11 -23.49
CA SER A 363 4.29 10.16 -22.78
C SER A 363 3.51 10.82 -21.64
N SER A 364 2.19 10.70 -21.63
CA SER A 364 1.31 11.24 -20.59
C SER A 364 0.89 10.21 -19.55
N VAL A 365 1.39 8.97 -19.62
CA VAL A 365 1.02 7.91 -18.68
C VAL A 365 2.25 7.29 -18.03
N TYR A 366 2.26 7.27 -16.71
CA TYR A 366 3.25 6.62 -15.85
C TYR A 366 2.62 5.42 -15.16
N ALA A 367 3.42 4.45 -14.72
CA ALA A 367 2.94 3.34 -13.90
C ALA A 367 3.91 3.07 -12.76
N ILE A 368 3.37 2.82 -11.56
CA ILE A 368 4.14 2.65 -10.32
C ILE A 368 3.65 1.44 -9.50
N GLY A 369 4.47 0.96 -8.58
CA GLY A 369 4.13 -0.19 -7.71
C GLY A 369 3.89 -1.49 -8.49
N ASP A 370 2.98 -2.33 -7.97
CA ASP A 370 2.81 -3.72 -8.44
C ASP A 370 2.45 -3.87 -9.93
N VAL A 371 1.88 -2.83 -10.56
CA VAL A 371 1.55 -2.82 -11.99
C VAL A 371 2.73 -2.52 -12.90
N ALA A 372 3.80 -1.91 -12.38
CA ALA A 372 4.91 -1.45 -13.20
C ALA A 372 5.91 -2.58 -13.48
N ALA A 373 6.17 -2.84 -14.76
CA ALA A 373 7.30 -3.63 -15.21
C ALA A 373 8.42 -2.67 -15.65
N PHE A 374 9.45 -2.53 -14.83
CA PHE A 374 10.50 -1.51 -14.99
C PHE A 374 11.90 -2.15 -15.09
N PRO A 375 12.88 -1.45 -15.70
CA PRO A 375 14.27 -1.90 -15.73
C PRO A 375 14.86 -1.95 -14.32
N VAL A 376 15.35 -3.10 -13.89
CA VAL A 376 16.04 -3.25 -12.61
C VAL A 376 17.54 -3.34 -12.86
N LYS A 377 18.25 -2.25 -12.63
CA LYS A 377 19.68 -2.10 -12.99
C LYS A 377 20.56 -3.20 -12.39
N VAL A 378 20.33 -3.60 -11.15
CA VAL A 378 21.11 -4.67 -10.49
C VAL A 378 20.99 -6.02 -11.21
N PHE A 379 19.87 -6.29 -11.88
CA PHE A 379 19.63 -7.53 -12.62
C PHE A 379 19.89 -7.40 -14.13
N GLY A 380 19.93 -6.18 -14.66
CA GLY A 380 20.11 -5.92 -16.09
C GLY A 380 18.92 -6.34 -16.95
N GLU A 381 17.73 -6.45 -16.35
CA GLU A 381 16.50 -6.87 -17.04
C GLU A 381 15.26 -6.12 -16.53
N ILE A 382 14.16 -6.23 -17.27
CA ILE A 382 12.85 -5.72 -16.84
C ILE A 382 12.23 -6.73 -15.87
N ARG A 383 11.83 -6.26 -14.69
CA ARG A 383 11.05 -7.03 -13.72
C ARG A 383 9.83 -6.26 -13.27
N ARG A 384 8.88 -7.01 -12.72
CA ARG A 384 7.75 -6.51 -11.95
C ARG A 384 7.91 -7.03 -10.53
N LEU A 385 7.84 -6.14 -9.54
CA LEU A 385 8.12 -6.45 -8.14
C LEU A 385 6.94 -6.02 -7.26
N GLU A 386 6.53 -6.91 -6.35
CA GLU A 386 5.35 -6.75 -5.49
C GLU A 386 5.80 -6.32 -4.08
N HIS A 387 6.63 -5.29 -4.01
CA HIS A 387 7.28 -4.85 -2.78
C HIS A 387 6.74 -3.48 -2.37
N VAL A 388 6.38 -3.33 -1.09
CA VAL A 388 5.92 -2.02 -0.58
C VAL A 388 6.97 -0.92 -0.77
N ASP A 389 8.25 -1.24 -0.57
CA ASP A 389 9.35 -0.30 -0.80
C ASP A 389 9.49 0.10 -2.27
N ALA A 390 9.24 -0.83 -3.21
CA ALA A 390 9.19 -0.51 -4.63
C ALA A 390 8.04 0.45 -4.93
N ALA A 391 6.85 0.24 -4.36
CA ALA A 391 5.70 1.14 -4.54
C ALA A 391 6.01 2.56 -4.02
N ARG A 392 6.59 2.68 -2.82
CA ARG A 392 6.99 3.96 -2.23
C ARG A 392 8.02 4.70 -3.09
N LYS A 393 9.11 4.02 -3.46
CA LYS A 393 10.22 4.64 -4.21
C LYS A 393 9.83 4.95 -5.65
N SER A 394 9.05 4.08 -6.30
CA SER A 394 8.57 4.32 -7.67
C SER A 394 7.58 5.48 -7.73
N ALA A 395 6.71 5.64 -6.72
CA ALA A 395 5.86 6.81 -6.60
C ALA A 395 6.66 8.11 -6.59
N ARG A 396 7.63 8.23 -5.68
CA ARG A 396 8.48 9.43 -5.59
C ARG A 396 9.26 9.70 -6.87
N HIS A 397 9.82 8.64 -7.47
CA HIS A 397 10.60 8.77 -8.69
C HIS A 397 9.75 9.21 -9.89
N ALA A 398 8.54 8.67 -10.04
CA ALA A 398 7.64 9.08 -11.11
C ALA A 398 7.25 10.55 -10.98
N VAL A 399 6.89 11.00 -9.77
CA VAL A 399 6.55 12.41 -9.52
C VAL A 399 7.76 13.32 -9.76
N ALA A 400 8.96 12.91 -9.34
CA ALA A 400 10.18 13.64 -9.65
C ALA A 400 10.37 13.78 -11.17
N ALA A 401 10.20 12.69 -11.93
CA ALA A 401 10.32 12.70 -13.38
C ALA A 401 9.24 13.55 -14.08
N ILE A 402 8.04 13.64 -13.49
CA ILE A 402 6.95 14.48 -13.99
C ILE A 402 7.25 15.96 -13.76
N MET A 403 7.70 16.33 -12.56
CA MET A 403 7.85 17.73 -12.13
C MET A 403 9.20 18.34 -12.56
N ASP A 404 10.28 17.55 -12.55
CA ASP A 404 11.65 18.03 -12.82
C ASP A 404 12.18 17.62 -14.20
N GLY A 405 11.45 16.76 -14.92
CA GLY A 405 11.73 16.35 -16.29
C GLY A 405 13.14 15.79 -16.51
N ASP A 406 13.99 16.56 -17.18
CA ASP A 406 15.35 16.14 -17.58
C ASP A 406 16.36 16.10 -16.42
N LYS A 407 16.03 16.68 -15.27
CA LYS A 407 16.91 16.62 -14.08
C LYS A 407 16.82 15.27 -13.36
N THR A 408 15.76 14.50 -13.58
CA THR A 408 15.57 13.18 -12.97
C THR A 408 16.29 12.11 -13.78
N GLY A 409 17.21 11.39 -13.14
CA GLY A 409 17.90 10.25 -13.73
C GLY A 409 17.03 8.98 -13.81
N GLU A 410 17.69 7.84 -14.05
CA GLU A 410 17.02 6.53 -14.09
C GLU A 410 16.70 6.00 -12.68
N PHE A 411 15.60 5.24 -12.56
CA PHE A 411 15.14 4.64 -11.32
C PHE A 411 16.08 3.50 -10.88
N ASP A 412 16.96 3.80 -9.93
CA ASP A 412 17.95 2.85 -9.42
C ASP A 412 17.49 2.12 -8.16
N TYR A 413 16.54 1.20 -8.34
CA TYR A 413 15.96 0.41 -7.28
C TYR A 413 16.84 -0.79 -6.90
N LEU A 414 17.18 -0.91 -5.61
CA LEU A 414 17.69 -2.15 -5.02
C LEU A 414 16.49 -2.92 -4.47
N PRO A 415 16.16 -4.10 -5.02
CA PRO A 415 15.06 -4.91 -4.51
C PRO A 415 15.22 -5.21 -3.04
N PHE A 416 14.18 -4.85 -2.28
CA PHE A 416 14.09 -5.03 -0.85
C PHE A 416 12.73 -5.65 -0.52
N PHE A 417 12.76 -6.72 0.25
CA PHE A 417 11.57 -7.37 0.77
C PHE A 417 11.80 -7.77 2.23
N TYR A 418 10.72 -7.86 3.01
CA TYR A 418 10.77 -8.21 4.41
C TYR A 418 9.49 -8.90 4.84
N SER A 419 9.55 -9.62 5.96
CA SER A 419 8.36 -10.01 6.70
C SER A 419 8.66 -10.01 8.19
N ARG A 420 7.59 -9.97 8.98
CA ARG A 420 7.60 -10.11 10.43
C ARG A 420 6.44 -10.97 10.84
N VAL A 421 6.74 -12.03 11.58
CA VAL A 421 5.77 -13.03 12.04
C VAL A 421 6.18 -13.51 13.42
N PHE A 422 5.24 -13.58 14.36
CA PHE A 422 5.57 -13.84 15.77
C PHE A 422 6.66 -12.88 16.28
N THR A 423 7.78 -13.41 16.77
CA THR A 423 8.96 -12.65 17.18
C THR A 423 10.03 -12.57 16.09
N LEU A 424 9.82 -13.22 14.94
CA LEU A 424 10.77 -13.28 13.83
C LEU A 424 10.66 -12.05 12.94
N SER A 425 11.79 -11.58 12.45
CA SER A 425 11.91 -10.46 11.53
C SER A 425 13.11 -10.67 10.64
N TRP A 426 12.86 -10.74 9.33
CA TRP A 426 13.92 -10.87 8.34
C TRP A 426 13.83 -9.80 7.27
N GLN A 427 14.96 -9.57 6.62
CA GLN A 427 15.08 -8.73 5.44
C GLN A 427 15.85 -9.44 4.34
N PHE A 428 15.45 -9.16 3.11
CA PHE A 428 16.11 -9.63 1.91
C PHE A 428 16.41 -8.46 0.97
N TYR A 429 17.64 -8.43 0.44
CA TYR A 429 18.09 -7.48 -0.54
C TYR A 429 18.64 -8.19 -1.77
N GLY A 430 18.39 -7.62 -2.96
CA GLY A 430 19.02 -8.07 -4.22
C GLY A 430 18.30 -9.23 -4.90
N ASP A 431 19.06 -10.15 -5.49
CA ASP A 431 18.57 -11.33 -6.24
C ASP A 431 18.88 -12.63 -5.51
N ASN A 432 18.02 -13.63 -5.66
CA ASN A 432 18.20 -14.95 -5.06
C ASN A 432 18.70 -15.99 -6.09
N VAL A 433 19.68 -15.60 -6.91
CA VAL A 433 20.25 -16.46 -7.97
C VAL A 433 21.72 -16.80 -7.70
N GLY A 434 22.12 -18.00 -8.11
CA GLY A 434 23.51 -18.47 -7.99
C GLY A 434 23.73 -19.37 -6.79
N GLU A 435 24.99 -19.46 -6.36
CA GLU A 435 25.41 -20.27 -5.22
C GLU A 435 25.05 -19.58 -3.91
N VAL A 436 24.59 -20.37 -2.93
CA VAL A 436 24.14 -19.86 -1.63
C VAL A 436 25.16 -20.19 -0.57
N VAL A 437 25.56 -19.17 0.21
CA VAL A 437 26.44 -19.33 1.36
C VAL A 437 25.70 -18.92 2.61
N TYR A 438 25.48 -19.88 3.51
CA TYR A 438 24.84 -19.66 4.80
C TYR A 438 25.86 -19.18 5.84
N TYR A 439 25.40 -18.38 6.80
CA TYR A 439 26.21 -17.93 7.92
C TYR A 439 25.36 -17.71 9.17
N GLY A 440 26.03 -17.64 10.33
CA GLY A 440 25.37 -17.55 11.63
C GLY A 440 24.85 -18.91 12.11
N ASP A 441 24.05 -18.90 13.16
CA ASP A 441 23.57 -20.11 13.82
C ASP A 441 22.05 -20.27 13.64
N MET A 442 21.66 -21.15 12.73
CA MET A 442 20.26 -21.51 12.53
C MET A 442 19.67 -22.34 13.68
N SER A 443 20.51 -22.93 14.55
CA SER A 443 20.08 -23.82 15.64
C SER A 443 19.69 -23.09 16.93
N SER A 444 20.39 -22.01 17.29
CA SER A 444 20.01 -21.12 18.40
C SER A 444 18.85 -20.20 18.05
N GLY A 445 18.64 -19.93 16.76
CA GLY A 445 17.45 -19.26 16.24
C GLY A 445 17.37 -17.76 16.51
N GLU A 446 18.46 -17.11 16.93
CA GLU A 446 18.46 -15.66 17.19
C GLU A 446 18.90 -14.82 16.00
N THR A 447 19.93 -15.23 15.25
CA THR A 447 20.41 -14.47 14.07
C THR A 447 21.17 -15.39 13.12
N PHE A 448 20.72 -15.45 11.86
CA PHE A 448 21.41 -16.16 10.78
C PHE A 448 21.09 -15.49 9.44
N GLY A 449 21.89 -15.80 8.42
CA GLY A 449 21.66 -15.25 7.10
C GLY A 449 22.21 -16.11 5.97
N ALA A 450 22.04 -15.59 4.77
CA ALA A 450 22.59 -16.20 3.56
C ALA A 450 22.97 -15.13 2.54
N TYR A 451 24.02 -15.41 1.78
CA TYR A 451 24.37 -14.64 0.59
C TYR A 451 24.17 -15.47 -0.67
N TRP A 452 23.78 -14.79 -1.75
CA TRP A 452 23.73 -15.34 -3.09
C TRP A 452 24.88 -14.78 -3.92
N VAL A 453 25.67 -15.67 -4.52
CA VAL A 453 26.81 -15.33 -5.36
C VAL A 453 26.56 -15.85 -6.77
N SER A 454 26.57 -14.94 -7.74
CA SER A 454 26.35 -15.25 -9.15
C SER A 454 27.43 -14.62 -10.01
N LYS A 455 28.06 -15.43 -10.86
CA LYS A 455 29.19 -15.02 -11.71
C LYS A 455 30.31 -14.34 -10.89
N GLY A 456 30.64 -14.92 -9.73
CA GLY A 456 31.68 -14.42 -8.83
C GLY A 456 31.33 -13.14 -8.07
N HIS A 457 30.08 -12.65 -8.12
CA HIS A 457 29.69 -11.42 -7.42
C HIS A 457 28.55 -11.70 -6.44
N LEU A 458 28.57 -11.04 -5.28
CA LEU A 458 27.44 -11.05 -4.35
C LEU A 458 26.27 -10.28 -4.99
N VAL A 459 25.14 -10.96 -5.16
CA VAL A 459 23.93 -10.41 -5.79
C VAL A 459 22.73 -10.34 -4.86
N GLY A 460 22.74 -11.08 -3.76
CA GLY A 460 21.66 -11.05 -2.77
C GLY A 460 22.12 -11.36 -1.36
N ALA A 461 21.35 -10.89 -0.39
CA ALA A 461 21.58 -11.09 1.03
C ALA A 461 20.25 -11.25 1.77
N PHE A 462 20.20 -12.23 2.66
CA PHE A 462 19.12 -12.51 3.59
C PHE A 462 19.66 -12.44 5.02
N LEU A 463 18.88 -11.87 5.93
CA LEU A 463 19.20 -11.84 7.36
C LEU A 463 17.91 -11.92 8.19
N GLU A 464 17.86 -12.89 9.10
CA GLU A 464 16.87 -13.01 10.18
C GLU A 464 17.49 -12.46 11.48
N GLY A 465 16.68 -11.76 12.28
CA GLY A 465 17.08 -11.30 13.62
C GLY A 465 18.11 -10.17 13.66
N GLY A 466 18.44 -9.56 12.52
CA GLY A 466 19.44 -8.49 12.45
C GLY A 466 19.03 -7.19 13.15
N THR A 467 20.02 -6.43 13.60
CA THR A 467 19.85 -5.03 14.03
C THR A 467 19.74 -4.08 12.83
N LYS A 468 19.30 -2.83 13.08
CA LYS A 468 19.24 -1.79 12.04
C LYS A 468 20.57 -1.62 11.29
N ARG A 469 21.69 -1.60 12.02
CA ARG A 469 23.04 -1.44 11.43
C ARG A 469 23.43 -2.62 10.55
N GLU A 470 23.06 -3.83 10.93
CA GLU A 470 23.37 -5.05 10.15
C GLU A 470 22.52 -5.12 8.88
N TYR A 471 21.24 -4.75 8.96
CA TYR A 471 20.40 -4.60 7.78
C TYR A 471 20.94 -3.56 6.79
N GLU A 472 21.38 -2.40 7.29
CA GLU A 472 22.04 -1.39 6.46
C GLU A 472 23.34 -1.92 5.84
N ALA A 473 24.12 -2.71 6.58
CA ALA A 473 25.36 -3.30 6.10
C ALA A 473 25.13 -4.29 4.95
N ILE A 474 24.17 -5.22 5.09
CA ILE A 474 23.87 -6.19 4.01
C ILE A 474 23.24 -5.49 2.80
N ALA A 475 22.43 -4.45 3.00
CA ALA A 475 21.84 -3.67 1.91
C ALA A 475 22.93 -2.96 1.10
N LYS A 476 23.87 -2.27 1.79
CA LYS A 476 25.00 -1.58 1.15
C LYS A 476 25.92 -2.56 0.44
N THR A 477 26.24 -3.69 1.08
CA THR A 477 27.10 -4.74 0.49
C THR A 477 26.47 -5.31 -0.78
N THR A 478 25.17 -5.61 -0.74
CA THR A 478 24.42 -6.09 -1.92
C THR A 478 24.39 -5.06 -3.05
N ARG A 479 24.25 -3.77 -2.73
CA ARG A 479 24.33 -2.69 -3.72
C ARG A 479 25.71 -2.58 -4.36
N LEU A 480 26.79 -2.76 -3.58
CA LEU A 480 28.17 -2.69 -4.07
C LEU A 480 28.55 -3.88 -4.96
N ARG A 481 27.90 -5.03 -4.76
CA ARG A 481 28.16 -6.27 -5.50
C ARG A 481 29.65 -6.64 -5.55
N PRO A 482 30.33 -6.80 -4.39
CA PRO A 482 31.73 -7.16 -4.38
C PRO A 482 31.98 -8.47 -5.12
N GLU A 483 33.14 -8.58 -5.77
CA GLU A 483 33.68 -9.84 -6.26
C GLU A 483 34.02 -10.74 -5.07
N ILE A 484 33.70 -12.03 -5.20
CA ILE A 484 33.89 -13.05 -4.18
C ILE A 484 34.86 -14.09 -4.72
N GLU A 485 36.09 -14.07 -4.21
CA GLU A 485 37.16 -15.00 -4.60
C GLU A 485 37.08 -16.33 -3.81
N ASP A 486 36.70 -16.28 -2.53
CA ASP A 486 36.56 -17.44 -1.64
C ASP A 486 35.21 -17.42 -0.93
N LEU A 487 34.33 -18.38 -1.25
CA LEU A 487 33.04 -18.53 -0.59
C LEU A 487 33.17 -18.88 0.89
N ALA A 488 34.26 -19.54 1.30
CA ALA A 488 34.50 -19.85 2.70
C ALA A 488 34.77 -18.58 3.54
N GLU A 489 35.15 -17.47 2.91
CA GLU A 489 35.23 -16.17 3.60
C GLU A 489 33.82 -15.68 4.00
N LEU A 490 32.85 -15.81 3.10
CA LEU A 490 31.46 -15.44 3.38
C LEU A 490 30.85 -16.29 4.48
N GLU A 491 31.11 -17.60 4.48
CA GLU A 491 30.63 -18.52 5.52
C GLU A 491 31.25 -18.19 6.89
N ARG A 492 32.57 -18.00 6.95
CA ARG A 492 33.30 -17.73 8.20
C ARG A 492 32.96 -16.37 8.80
N HIS A 493 32.81 -15.34 7.97
CA HIS A 493 32.68 -13.96 8.43
C HIS A 493 31.25 -13.43 8.39
N GLY A 494 30.36 -13.98 7.57
CA GLY A 494 28.92 -13.66 7.54
C GLY A 494 28.61 -12.16 7.59
N LEU A 495 28.06 -11.69 8.71
CA LEU A 495 27.79 -10.27 8.96
C LEU A 495 29.06 -9.42 9.06
N GLY A 496 30.14 -9.94 9.63
CA GLY A 496 31.44 -9.27 9.69
C GLY A 496 31.97 -8.90 8.30
N PHE A 497 31.72 -9.74 7.29
CA PHE A 497 32.01 -9.42 5.89
C PHE A 497 31.22 -8.18 5.42
N ALA A 498 29.89 -8.18 5.60
CA ALA A 498 29.06 -7.06 5.19
C ALA A 498 29.40 -5.76 5.94
N VAL A 499 29.68 -5.84 7.24
CA VAL A 499 30.11 -4.67 8.03
C VAL A 499 31.43 -4.11 7.50
N THR A 500 32.40 -4.98 7.19
CA THR A 500 33.70 -4.56 6.64
C THR A 500 33.57 -3.93 5.25
N VAL A 501 32.81 -4.55 4.35
CA VAL A 501 32.60 -4.04 2.98
C VAL A 501 31.80 -2.74 3.00
N SER A 502 30.76 -2.66 3.83
CA SER A 502 29.91 -1.47 3.95
C SER A 502 30.64 -0.25 4.51
N GLN A 503 31.77 -0.42 5.21
CA GLN A 503 32.60 0.69 5.70
C GLN A 503 33.61 1.20 4.66
N LYS A 504 33.89 0.45 3.59
CA LYS A 504 34.80 0.92 2.54
C LYS A 504 34.18 2.13 1.82
N PRO A 505 34.94 3.22 1.58
CA PRO A 505 34.45 4.31 0.75
C PRO A 505 34.13 3.77 -0.64
N ALA A 506 32.98 4.15 -1.20
CA ALA A 506 32.63 3.77 -2.57
C ALA A 506 33.72 4.34 -3.49
N LEU A 507 34.38 3.48 -4.26
CA LEU A 507 35.28 3.92 -5.32
C LEU A 507 34.43 4.73 -6.31
N VAL A 508 34.61 6.05 -6.30
CA VAL A 508 34.04 6.94 -7.30
C VAL A 508 34.71 6.58 -8.61
N LEU A 509 34.01 5.88 -9.50
CA LEU A 509 34.43 5.78 -10.88
C LEU A 509 34.49 7.21 -11.43
N PRO A 510 35.62 7.65 -12.02
CA PRO A 510 35.72 9.00 -12.53
C PRO A 510 34.65 9.21 -13.60
N LEU A 511 33.87 10.28 -13.43
CA LEU A 511 33.00 10.82 -14.46
C LEU A 511 33.87 11.06 -15.70
N VAL A 512 33.58 10.35 -16.79
CA VAL A 512 34.16 10.67 -18.09
C VAL A 512 33.52 11.98 -18.54
N ASP A 513 34.22 13.08 -18.25
CA ASP A 513 33.84 14.41 -18.69
C ASP A 513 34.08 14.53 -20.20
N VAL A 514 33.00 14.52 -20.98
CA VAL A 514 33.06 14.75 -22.43
C VAL A 514 32.67 16.20 -22.67
N ARG A 515 33.68 17.07 -22.76
CA ARG A 515 33.78 18.31 -23.59
C ARG A 515 35.00 19.12 -23.10
N THR A 516 36.09 19.27 -23.84
CA THR A 516 36.16 20.12 -25.02
C THR A 516 37.49 19.89 -25.75
N SER A 517 37.45 20.14 -27.06
CA SER A 517 38.50 20.00 -28.06
C SER A 517 39.85 20.62 -27.70
N ASP A 518 40.93 19.93 -28.07
CA ASP A 518 42.05 20.59 -28.73
C ASP A 518 42.66 19.71 -29.83
N LEU A 519 42.85 20.36 -30.98
CA LEU A 519 43.34 19.80 -32.23
C LEU A 519 44.82 19.39 -32.12
N LEU A 520 45.13 18.11 -32.29
CA LEU A 520 46.38 17.71 -32.94
C LEU A 520 46.15 16.52 -33.87
N LEU A 521 46.66 16.71 -35.08
CA LEU A 521 46.43 15.93 -36.28
C LEU A 521 47.31 14.67 -36.26
N GLU A 522 46.74 13.49 -36.05
CA GLU A 522 47.37 12.23 -36.46
C GLU A 522 46.42 11.39 -37.32
N LYS A 523 46.89 11.07 -38.54
CA LYS A 523 46.17 10.26 -39.53
C LYS A 523 46.07 8.80 -39.06
N PRO A 524 44.91 8.12 -39.16
CA PRO A 524 44.86 6.68 -39.01
C PRO A 524 45.08 6.00 -40.37
N LEU A 525 46.18 5.25 -40.46
CA LEU A 525 46.28 4.06 -41.30
C LEU A 525 45.37 2.98 -40.67
N PHE A 526 44.49 2.39 -41.48
CA PHE A 526 44.16 0.95 -41.56
C PHE A 526 42.76 0.73 -42.16
N ALA A 527 42.69 0.90 -43.47
CA ALA A 527 41.60 0.43 -44.32
C ALA A 527 41.73 -1.09 -44.53
N TRP A 528 41.39 -1.93 -43.55
CA TRP A 528 41.46 -3.40 -43.71
C TRP A 528 40.31 -4.19 -43.06
N HIS A 529 39.20 -3.55 -42.67
CA HIS A 529 38.06 -4.26 -42.04
C HIS A 529 36.71 -4.05 -42.76
N ALA A 530 36.66 -3.27 -43.84
CA ALA A 530 35.42 -3.04 -44.61
C ALA A 530 35.11 -4.14 -45.66
N THR A 531 36.09 -4.98 -46.02
CA THR A 531 35.92 -6.04 -47.03
C THR A 531 35.44 -7.38 -46.46
N ALA A 532 35.58 -7.64 -45.16
CA ALA A 532 35.12 -8.88 -44.52
C ALA A 532 33.60 -8.90 -44.27
N GLY A 533 33.01 -7.73 -43.94
CA GLY A 533 31.57 -7.62 -43.65
C GLY A 533 30.66 -7.84 -44.86
N VAL A 534 31.12 -7.46 -46.05
CA VAL A 534 30.33 -7.59 -47.30
C VAL A 534 30.27 -9.04 -47.79
N ILE A 535 31.33 -9.84 -47.55
CA ILE A 535 31.38 -11.25 -47.96
C ILE A 535 30.50 -12.14 -47.05
N LEU A 536 30.39 -11.80 -45.77
CA LEU A 536 29.53 -12.54 -44.82
C LEU A 536 28.04 -12.29 -45.08
N ALA A 537 27.64 -11.06 -45.41
CA ALA A 537 26.26 -10.71 -45.73
C ALA A 537 25.76 -11.37 -47.03
N ALA A 538 26.61 -11.46 -48.06
CA ALA A 538 26.27 -12.15 -49.32
C ALA A 538 26.09 -13.68 -49.13
N SER A 539 26.83 -14.29 -48.19
CA SER A 539 26.77 -15.73 -47.91
C SER A 539 25.49 -16.14 -47.16
N ILE A 540 25.01 -15.29 -46.26
CA ILE A 540 23.76 -15.53 -45.49
C ILE A 540 22.53 -15.36 -46.40
N ALA A 541 22.53 -14.37 -47.29
CA ALA A 541 21.45 -14.17 -48.26
C ALA A 541 21.33 -15.34 -49.27
N ALA A 542 22.45 -15.89 -49.73
CA ALA A 542 22.48 -17.06 -50.60
C ALA A 542 21.95 -18.33 -49.90
N PHE A 543 22.28 -18.51 -48.61
CA PHE A 543 21.79 -19.64 -47.82
C PHE A 543 20.27 -19.56 -47.56
N ALA A 544 19.75 -18.37 -47.24
CA ALA A 544 18.31 -18.14 -47.06
C ALA A 544 17.51 -18.37 -48.35
N TYR A 545 18.06 -17.97 -49.52
CA TYR A 545 17.42 -18.19 -50.82
C TYR A 545 17.35 -19.67 -51.21
N VAL A 546 18.42 -20.44 -50.96
CA VAL A 546 18.45 -21.89 -51.27
C VAL A 546 17.55 -22.69 -50.30
N TYR A 547 17.50 -22.30 -49.03
CA TYR A 547 16.65 -22.97 -48.04
C TYR A 547 15.16 -22.67 -48.23
N GLY A 548 14.80 -21.44 -48.62
CA GLY A 548 13.42 -21.04 -48.93
C GLY A 548 12.82 -21.76 -50.15
N ARG A 549 13.65 -22.16 -51.12
CA ARG A 549 13.19 -22.83 -52.35
C ARG A 549 12.90 -24.34 -52.17
N ARG A 550 13.40 -24.97 -51.10
CA ARG A 550 13.21 -26.41 -50.82
C ARG A 550 11.95 -26.76 -50.00
N ARG A 551 11.21 -25.78 -49.46
CA ARG A 551 9.97 -26.01 -48.68
C ARG A 551 8.64 -25.89 -49.46
N ARG A 552 8.68 -25.66 -50.78
CA ARG A 552 7.46 -25.55 -51.63
C ARG A 552 7.12 -26.78 -52.46
N ARG A 553 7.68 -27.95 -52.13
CA ARG A 553 7.26 -29.24 -52.67
C ARG A 553 7.32 -30.25 -51.55
N TRP A 554 6.21 -30.42 -50.84
CA TRP A 554 5.63 -31.62 -50.24
C TRP A 554 4.34 -31.21 -49.55
#